data_AF-A0A915A435-F1
#
_entry.id   AF-A0A915A435-F1
#
_cell.length_a   1.000
_cell.length_b   1.000
_cell.length_c   1.000
_cell.angle_alpha   90.00
_cell.angle_beta   90.00
_cell.angle_gamma   90.00
#
_symmetry.space_group_name_H-M   'P 1'
#
loop_
_entity.id
_entity.type
_entity.pdbx_description
1 polymer ?
#
loop_
_entity_poly.entity_id
_entity_poly.type
_entity_poly.pdbx_seq_one_letter_code
_entity_poly.pdbx_strand_id
1 'polypeptide(L)'
;VGVCYRLYSKEVYAEMEDVAQPEMSRMSIDYTVLYLLSIGISDLCGFDFIHHPGNDRIARSYAMLVSIEAIAINEEMGCFELTARGREIIRVPVQPMLAHMLLESLALDLLPEMAAVCACIHIGSLFMRHLDDEVSYVCSGKALILKQNFLLI
;
A
#
# COMPACT_ATOMS: atom_id res chain seq x y z
N VAL A 1 8.15 -27.87 28.69
CA VAL A 1 9.12 -26.76 28.88
C VAL A 1 9.86 -26.59 27.56
N GLY A 2 9.80 -25.41 26.97
CA GLY A 2 10.47 -25.12 25.69
C GLY A 2 11.79 -24.40 25.90
N VAL A 3 12.69 -24.48 24.92
CA VAL A 3 13.92 -23.69 24.87
C VAL A 3 13.80 -22.69 23.73
N CYS A 4 14.10 -21.41 23.99
CA CYS A 4 14.15 -20.36 22.99
C CYS A 4 15.61 -19.98 22.76
N TYR A 5 16.09 -20.14 21.53
CA TYR A 5 17.43 -19.73 21.14
C TYR A 5 17.34 -18.38 20.42
N ARG A 6 17.92 -17.33 21.03
CA ARG A 6 18.02 -16.00 20.44
C ARG A 6 19.29 -15.94 19.59
N LEU A 7 19.17 -15.53 18.33
CA LEU A 7 20.27 -15.46 17.37
C LEU A 7 21.07 -14.15 17.43
N TYR A 8 20.95 -13.40 18.54
CA TYR A 8 21.60 -12.11 18.77
C TYR A 8 22.27 -12.09 20.15
N SER A 9 23.29 -11.25 20.31
CA SER A 9 24.04 -11.16 21.57
C SER A 9 23.21 -10.48 22.67
N LYS A 10 23.61 -10.66 23.92
CA LYS A 10 22.97 -10.03 25.08
C LYS A 10 23.14 -8.51 25.07
N GLU A 11 24.27 -8.02 24.57
CA GLU A 11 24.57 -6.59 24.44
C GLU A 11 23.59 -5.93 23.46
N VAL A 12 23.41 -6.51 22.27
CA VAL A 12 22.45 -6.04 21.26
C VAL A 12 21.03 -6.04 21.81
N TYR A 13 20.66 -7.04 22.63
CA TYR A 13 19.34 -7.06 23.26
C TYR A 13 19.13 -5.93 24.28
N ALA A 14 20.19 -5.54 25.02
CA ALA A 14 20.09 -4.47 26.00
C ALA A 14 19.97 -3.07 25.36
N GLU A 15 20.41 -2.93 24.10
CA GLU A 15 20.32 -1.69 23.32
C GLU A 15 18.99 -1.56 22.54
N MET A 16 18.22 -2.63 22.41
CA MET A 16 16.94 -2.61 21.70
C MET A 16 15.89 -1.77 22.45
N GLU A 17 15.08 -1.01 21.70
CA GLU A 17 13.89 -0.35 22.25
C GLU A 17 12.89 -1.40 22.75
N ASP A 18 12.29 -1.15 23.91
CA ASP A 18 11.28 -2.05 24.51
C ASP A 18 10.02 -2.17 23.64
N VAL A 19 9.72 -1.14 22.84
CA VAL A 19 8.54 -1.07 21.97
C VAL A 19 8.96 -0.58 20.60
N ALA A 20 8.56 -1.29 19.55
CA ALA A 20 8.79 -0.87 18.19
C ALA A 20 7.95 0.39 17.86
N GLN A 21 8.50 1.28 17.04
CA GLN A 21 7.74 2.42 16.52
C GLN A 21 6.46 1.96 15.79
N PRO A 22 5.33 2.66 15.98
CA PRO A 22 4.05 2.26 15.43
C PRO A 22 4.05 2.30 13.90
N GLU A 23 3.37 1.33 13.29
CA GLU A 23 3.31 1.18 11.83
C GLU A 23 2.72 2.41 11.13
N MET A 24 1.70 3.03 11.75
CA MET A 24 1.05 4.24 11.24
C MET A 24 2.03 5.43 11.12
N SER A 25 3.14 5.44 11.85
CA SER A 25 4.20 6.45 11.72
C SER A 25 5.20 6.14 10.60
N ARG A 26 5.27 4.87 10.16
CA ARG A 26 6.30 4.38 9.23
C ARG A 26 5.81 4.15 7.80
N MET A 27 4.53 3.85 7.62
CA MET A 27 3.94 3.50 6.32
C MET A 27 3.14 4.65 5.69
N SER A 28 2.81 4.57 4.40
CA SER A 28 1.85 5.52 3.81
C SER A 28 0.45 5.30 4.38
N ILE A 29 -0.30 6.38 4.56
CA ILE A 29 -1.66 6.33 5.12
C ILE A 29 -2.73 6.55 4.05
N ASP A 30 -2.36 6.56 2.77
CA ASP A 30 -3.25 6.88 1.64
C ASP A 30 -4.47 5.95 1.60
N TYR A 31 -4.23 4.65 1.81
CA TYR A 31 -5.31 3.67 1.88
C TYR A 31 -6.22 3.93 3.08
N THR A 32 -5.65 4.21 4.25
CA THR A 32 -6.41 4.51 5.47
C THR A 32 -7.29 5.76 5.29
N VAL A 33 -6.74 6.83 4.71
CA VAL A 33 -7.46 8.06 4.40
C VAL A 33 -8.62 7.77 3.44
N LEU A 34 -8.36 7.05 2.35
CA LEU A 34 -9.39 6.67 1.37
C LEU A 34 -10.48 5.79 2.01
N TYR A 35 -10.09 4.86 2.87
CA TYR A 35 -11.00 3.97 3.58
C TYR A 35 -11.89 4.72 4.57
N LEU A 36 -11.34 5.63 5.39
CA LEU A 36 -12.13 6.43 6.32
C LEU A 36 -13.14 7.32 5.58
N LEU A 37 -12.74 7.93 4.47
CA LEU A 37 -13.65 8.68 3.60
C LEU A 37 -14.77 7.81 3.03
N SER A 38 -14.47 6.55 2.67
CA SER A 38 -15.48 5.62 2.13
C SER A 38 -16.58 5.25 3.12
N ILE A 39 -16.27 5.30 4.42
CA ILE A 39 -17.22 5.05 5.51
C ILE A 39 -18.00 6.33 5.88
N GLY A 40 -17.62 7.48 5.34
CA GLY A 40 -18.26 8.76 5.56
C GLY A 40 -17.58 9.64 6.62
N ILE A 41 -16.36 9.31 7.04
CA ILE A 41 -15.57 10.15 7.95
C ILE A 41 -14.80 11.16 7.11
N SER A 42 -15.28 12.41 7.10
CA SER A 42 -14.69 13.50 6.31
C SER A 42 -13.69 14.36 7.09
N ASP A 43 -13.84 14.49 8.41
CA ASP A 43 -12.89 15.20 9.26
C ASP A 43 -11.83 14.24 9.82
N LEU A 44 -10.72 14.11 9.10
CA LEU A 44 -9.57 13.31 9.53
C LEU A 44 -8.65 14.07 10.49
N CYS A 45 -8.70 15.40 10.54
CA CYS A 45 -7.88 16.18 11.48
C CYS A 45 -8.44 16.11 12.90
N GLY A 46 -9.77 16.03 13.04
CA GLY A 46 -10.46 15.80 14.30
C GLY A 46 -10.68 14.32 14.66
N PHE A 47 -10.21 13.38 13.83
CA PHE A 47 -10.40 11.95 14.07
C PHE A 47 -9.48 11.43 15.19
N ASP A 48 -10.05 10.64 16.11
CA ASP A 48 -9.33 10.08 17.25
C ASP A 48 -8.51 8.83 16.87
N PHE A 49 -7.34 9.05 16.28
CA PHE A 49 -6.39 7.98 15.99
C PHE A 49 -5.70 7.49 17.28
N ILE A 50 -5.52 6.17 17.41
CA ILE A 50 -4.70 5.56 18.47
C ILE A 50 -3.29 6.19 18.51
N HIS A 51 -2.73 6.42 17.32
CA HIS A 51 -1.50 7.18 17.13
C HIS A 51 -1.68 8.15 15.96
N HIS A 52 -1.84 9.43 16.26
CA HIS A 52 -2.10 10.44 15.24
C HIS A 52 -0.93 10.54 14.23
N PRO A 53 -1.17 10.39 12.91
CA PRO A 53 -0.10 10.37 11.91
C PRO A 53 0.52 11.75 11.64
N GLY A 54 -0.14 12.83 12.08
CA GLY A 54 0.28 14.23 11.87
C GLY A 54 -0.43 14.88 10.68
N ASN A 55 -0.81 16.15 10.81
CA ASN A 55 -1.60 16.88 9.80
C ASN A 55 -0.88 16.95 8.45
N ASP A 56 0.44 17.08 8.45
CA ASP A 56 1.24 17.13 7.21
C ASP A 56 1.13 15.85 6.39
N ARG A 57 1.03 14.68 7.06
CA ARG A 57 0.92 13.39 6.38
C ARG A 57 -0.48 13.18 5.83
N ILE A 58 -1.50 13.60 6.58
CA ILE A 58 -2.89 13.61 6.12
C ILE A 58 -3.03 14.50 4.88
N ALA A 59 -2.46 15.71 4.92
CA ALA A 59 -2.47 16.65 3.79
C ALA A 59 -1.77 16.08 2.54
N ARG A 60 -0.62 15.40 2.71
CA ARG A 60 0.06 14.71 1.60
C ARG A 60 -0.77 13.59 1.00
N SER A 61 -1.43 12.78 1.82
CA SER A 61 -2.33 11.73 1.34
C SER A 61 -3.53 12.33 0.59
N TYR A 62 -4.12 13.42 1.07
CA TYR A 62 -5.17 14.11 0.32
C TYR A 62 -4.66 14.61 -1.03
N ALA A 63 -3.51 15.26 -1.10
CA ALA A 63 -2.93 15.72 -2.36
C ALA A 63 -2.70 14.58 -3.35
N MET A 64 -2.19 13.45 -2.88
CA MET A 64 -2.01 12.24 -3.69
C MET A 64 -3.34 11.66 -4.16
N LEU A 65 -4.34 11.52 -3.29
CA LEU A 65 -5.66 10.98 -3.65
C LEU A 65 -6.43 11.88 -4.62
N VAL A 66 -6.27 13.21 -4.51
CA VAL A 66 -6.81 14.17 -5.50
C VAL A 66 -6.12 13.98 -6.85
N SER A 67 -4.80 13.76 -6.86
CA SER A 67 -4.05 13.59 -8.12
C SER A 67 -4.46 12.37 -8.94
N ILE A 68 -4.96 11.31 -8.29
CA ILE A 68 -5.47 10.09 -8.92
C ILE A 68 -7.00 10.10 -9.10
N GLU A 69 -7.63 11.26 -8.88
CA GLU A 69 -9.09 11.49 -8.95
C GLU A 69 -9.92 10.56 -8.04
N ALA A 70 -9.32 10.03 -6.97
CA ALA A 70 -10.01 9.15 -6.03
C ALA A 70 -10.94 9.96 -5.09
N ILE A 71 -10.60 11.22 -4.83
CA ILE A 71 -11.37 12.13 -3.99
C ILE A 71 -11.52 13.49 -4.68
N ALA A 72 -12.60 14.18 -4.38
CA ALA A 72 -12.85 15.54 -4.86
C ALA A 72 -13.25 16.45 -3.69
N ILE A 73 -13.10 17.76 -3.87
CA ILE A 73 -13.59 18.75 -2.90
C ILE A 73 -15.07 19.00 -3.21
N ASN A 74 -15.94 18.77 -2.23
CA ASN A 74 -17.32 19.21 -2.30
C ASN A 74 -17.39 20.68 -1.91
N GLU A 75 -17.65 21.57 -2.88
CA GLU A 75 -17.68 23.02 -2.67
C GLU A 75 -18.80 23.48 -1.71
N GLU A 76 -19.90 22.73 -1.62
CA GLU A 76 -21.04 23.07 -0.77
C GLU A 76 -20.75 22.78 0.71
N MET A 77 -20.04 21.69 0.99
CA MET A 77 -19.72 21.25 2.35
C MET A 77 -18.29 21.61 2.79
N GLY A 78 -17.45 22.05 1.86
CA GLY A 78 -16.04 22.37 2.12
C GLY A 78 -15.18 21.17 2.55
N CYS A 79 -15.63 19.95 2.27
CA CYS A 79 -14.99 18.71 2.69
C CYS A 79 -14.59 17.81 1.49
N PHE A 80 -13.65 16.90 1.71
CA PHE A 80 -13.31 15.89 0.71
C PHE A 80 -14.36 14.78 0.67
N GLU A 81 -14.75 14.40 -0.54
CA GLU A 81 -15.69 13.31 -0.80
C GLU A 81 -15.12 12.25 -1.74
N LEU A 82 -15.59 11.02 -1.60
CA LEU A 82 -15.17 9.89 -2.42
C LEU A 82 -15.84 9.94 -3.80
N THR A 83 -15.03 9.97 -4.87
CA THR A 83 -15.53 9.95 -6.25
C THR A 83 -15.97 8.54 -6.68
N ALA A 84 -16.62 8.43 -7.84
CA ALA A 84 -16.92 7.11 -8.45
C ALA A 84 -15.64 6.30 -8.66
N ARG A 85 -14.56 6.95 -9.10
CA ARG A 85 -13.25 6.34 -9.30
C ARG A 85 -12.62 5.88 -7.98
N GLY A 86 -12.73 6.67 -6.92
CA GLY A 86 -12.28 6.28 -5.58
C GLY A 86 -12.96 5.01 -5.06
N ARG A 87 -14.25 4.82 -5.40
CA ARG A 87 -15.00 3.60 -5.06
C ARG A 87 -14.54 2.36 -5.81
N GLU A 88 -13.98 2.52 -7.00
CA GLU A 88 -13.37 1.41 -7.74
C GLU A 88 -11.99 1.08 -7.17
N ILE A 89 -11.18 2.12 -6.92
CA ILE A 89 -9.82 2.00 -6.35
C ILE A 89 -9.85 1.26 -5.01
N ILE A 90 -10.77 1.60 -4.10
CA ILE A 90 -10.83 0.98 -2.76
C ILE A 90 -11.19 -0.51 -2.79
N ARG A 91 -11.84 -0.99 -3.86
CA ARG A 91 -12.17 -2.42 -4.02
C ARG A 91 -10.95 -3.27 -4.36
N VAL A 92 -9.87 -2.65 -4.83
CA VAL A 92 -8.64 -3.36 -5.17
C VAL A 92 -7.75 -3.42 -3.91
N PRO A 93 -7.31 -4.61 -3.46
CA PRO A 93 -6.55 -4.77 -2.22
C PRO A 93 -5.06 -4.43 -2.38
N VAL A 94 -4.75 -3.26 -2.94
CA VAL A 94 -3.39 -2.73 -3.13
C VAL A 94 -3.35 -1.25 -2.78
N GLN A 95 -2.16 -0.65 -2.76
CA GLN A 95 -2.03 0.80 -2.53
C GLN A 95 -2.81 1.60 -3.60
N PRO A 96 -3.46 2.72 -3.24
CA PRO A 96 -4.33 3.47 -4.15
C PRO A 96 -3.68 3.87 -5.48
N MET A 97 -2.38 4.18 -5.48
CA MET A 97 -1.63 4.49 -6.70
C MET A 97 -1.56 3.29 -7.66
N LEU A 98 -1.28 2.10 -7.12
CA LEU A 98 -1.19 0.86 -7.91
C LEU A 98 -2.58 0.43 -8.40
N ALA A 99 -3.59 0.60 -7.56
CA ALA A 99 -4.98 0.34 -7.95
C ALA A 99 -5.41 1.26 -9.11
N HIS A 100 -5.10 2.56 -9.03
CA HIS A 100 -5.35 3.50 -10.12
C HIS A 100 -4.67 3.07 -11.42
N MET A 101 -3.39 2.66 -11.35
CA MET A 101 -2.64 2.14 -12.49
C MET A 101 -3.27 0.90 -13.13
N LEU A 102 -3.77 -0.03 -12.32
CA LEU A 102 -4.46 -1.24 -12.80
C LEU A 102 -5.81 -0.93 -13.46
N LEU A 103 -6.53 0.07 -12.94
CA LEU A 103 -7.80 0.51 -13.53
C LEU A 103 -7.58 1.25 -14.86
N GLU A 104 -6.52 2.05 -14.97
CA GLU A 104 -6.14 2.69 -16.25
C GLU A 104 -5.71 1.66 -17.30
N SER A 105 -4.93 0.65 -16.92
CA SER A 105 -4.47 -0.37 -17.87
C SER A 105 -5.62 -1.25 -18.38
N LEU A 106 -6.72 -1.35 -17.64
CA LEU A 106 -7.93 -2.02 -18.12
C LEU A 106 -8.55 -1.29 -19.32
N ALA A 107 -8.53 0.04 -19.34
CA ALA A 107 -9.04 0.83 -20.47
C ALA A 107 -8.14 0.75 -21.71
N LEU A 108 -6.87 0.38 -21.53
CA LEU A 108 -5.87 0.25 -22.58
C LEU A 108 -5.64 -1.20 -23.04
N ASP A 109 -6.37 -2.17 -22.50
CA ASP A 109 -6.20 -3.62 -22.73
C ASP A 109 -4.78 -4.15 -22.39
N LEU A 110 -4.09 -3.53 -21.42
CA LEU A 110 -2.71 -3.87 -20.98
C LEU A 110 -2.64 -4.33 -19.52
N LEU A 111 -3.72 -4.98 -19.05
CA LEU A 111 -3.83 -5.43 -17.67
C LEU A 111 -2.73 -6.42 -17.23
N PRO A 112 -2.38 -7.48 -17.99
CA PRO A 112 -1.40 -8.47 -17.50
C PRO A 112 0.01 -7.88 -17.39
N GLU A 113 0.41 -6.99 -18.29
CA GLU A 113 1.69 -6.29 -18.23
C GLU A 113 1.73 -5.36 -17.02
N MET A 114 0.66 -4.60 -16.79
CA MET A 114 0.61 -3.67 -15.67
C MET A 114 0.56 -4.40 -14.32
N ALA A 115 -0.14 -5.54 -14.26
CA ALA A 115 -0.14 -6.39 -13.07
C ALA A 115 1.26 -6.91 -12.72
N ALA A 116 2.06 -7.29 -13.72
CA ALA A 116 3.45 -7.69 -13.50
C ALA A 116 4.30 -6.54 -12.98
N VAL A 117 4.13 -5.33 -13.52
CA VAL A 117 4.84 -4.12 -13.05
C VAL A 117 4.43 -3.78 -11.60
N CYS A 118 3.14 -3.79 -11.30
CA CYS A 118 2.64 -3.55 -9.94
C CYS A 118 3.17 -4.58 -8.94
N ALA A 119 3.26 -5.86 -9.32
CA ALA A 119 3.83 -6.91 -8.47
C ALA A 119 5.31 -6.66 -8.17
N CYS A 120 6.10 -6.28 -9.18
CA CYS A 120 7.52 -5.92 -9.01
C CYS A 120 7.71 -4.70 -8.09
N ILE A 121 6.83 -3.71 -8.17
CA ILE A 121 6.90 -2.52 -7.30
C ILE A 121 6.50 -2.89 -5.86
N HIS A 122 5.46 -3.72 -5.70
CA HIS A 122 4.90 -4.03 -4.39
C HIS A 122 5.76 -5.00 -3.57
N ILE A 123 6.26 -6.07 -4.19
CA ILE A 123 7.04 -7.13 -3.52
C ILE A 123 8.54 -6.84 -3.58
N GLY A 124 9.01 -6.24 -4.68
CA GLY A 124 10.42 -5.95 -4.92
C GLY A 124 10.96 -6.61 -6.20
N SER A 125 12.26 -6.41 -6.41
CA SER A 125 12.96 -6.84 -7.63
C SER A 125 12.94 -8.37 -7.80
N LEU A 126 12.66 -8.81 -9.03
CA LEU A 126 12.82 -10.21 -9.47
C LEU A 126 14.29 -10.62 -9.66
N PHE A 127 15.18 -9.64 -9.80
CA PHE A 127 16.60 -9.88 -10.03
C PHE A 127 17.33 -10.08 -8.71
N MET A 128 18.05 -11.19 -8.61
CA MET A 128 18.96 -11.46 -7.51
C MET A 128 20.39 -11.18 -7.98
N ARG A 129 21.09 -10.32 -7.23
CA ARG A 129 22.52 -10.06 -7.45
C ARG A 129 23.30 -11.09 -6.65
N HIS A 130 24.02 -11.97 -7.35
CA HIS A 130 25.03 -12.82 -6.73
C HIS A 130 26.31 -11.99 -6.52
N LEU A 131 27.10 -12.33 -5.50
CA LEU A 131 28.37 -11.65 -5.20
C LEU A 131 29.41 -11.84 -6.32
N ASP A 132 29.22 -12.87 -7.16
CA ASP A 132 30.02 -13.17 -8.35
C ASP A 132 29.21 -12.83 -9.61
N ASP A 133 29.03 -11.53 -9.90
CA ASP A 133 28.63 -10.85 -11.16
C ASP A 133 27.77 -11.55 -12.26
N GLU A 134 26.96 -12.57 -11.94
CA GLU A 134 25.89 -13.08 -12.80
C GLU A 134 24.52 -12.75 -12.18
N VAL A 135 23.78 -11.87 -12.87
CA VAL A 135 22.38 -11.60 -12.54
C VAL A 135 21.56 -12.82 -12.98
N SER A 136 21.12 -13.62 -12.02
CA SER A 136 20.22 -14.73 -12.27
C SER A 136 18.77 -14.35 -11.91
N TYR A 137 17.84 -14.86 -12.72
CA TYR A 137 16.41 -14.71 -12.47
C TYR A 137 16.00 -15.71 -11.40
N VAL A 138 15.37 -15.25 -10.32
CA VAL A 138 14.70 -16.15 -9.37
C VAL A 138 13.36 -16.55 -9.96
N CYS A 139 13.40 -17.39 -11.00
CA CYS A 139 12.25 -18.19 -11.40
C CYS A 139 12.39 -19.55 -10.72
N SER A 140 12.09 -19.60 -9.41
CA SER A 140 11.94 -20.88 -8.73
C SER A 140 10.69 -21.58 -9.26
N GLY A 141 10.85 -22.34 -10.35
CA GLY A 141 10.23 -23.63 -10.66
C GLY A 141 8.70 -23.79 -10.60
N LYS A 142 7.90 -22.78 -10.30
CA LYS A 142 6.43 -22.81 -10.33
C LYS A 142 5.90 -21.51 -10.91
N ALA A 143 5.66 -21.58 -12.20
CA ALA A 143 4.82 -20.74 -13.03
C ALA A 143 3.98 -19.69 -12.28
N LEU A 144 4.17 -18.42 -12.67
CA LEU A 144 3.09 -17.44 -12.75
C LEU A 144 1.99 -18.03 -13.64
N ILE A 145 1.09 -18.82 -13.04
CA ILE A 145 -0.19 -19.19 -13.62
C ILE A 145 -1.07 -17.94 -13.49
N LEU A 146 -0.86 -16.99 -14.39
CA LEU A 146 -1.81 -15.91 -14.70
C LEU A 146 -2.74 -16.33 -15.85
N LYS A 147 -3.06 -17.64 -15.94
CA LYS A 147 -4.17 -18.14 -16.74
C LYS A 147 -5.21 -18.76 -15.81
N GLN A 148 -6.40 -18.16 -15.87
CA GLN A 148 -7.70 -18.59 -15.34
C GLN A 148 -7.96 -18.37 -13.84
N ASN A 149 -9.04 -17.60 -13.60
CA ASN A 149 -9.80 -17.41 -12.36
C ASN A 149 -9.41 -16.26 -11.42
N PHE A 150 -9.41 -15.03 -11.96
CA PHE A 150 -9.80 -13.85 -11.18
C PHE A 150 -11.34 -13.74 -11.18
N LEU A 151 -12.00 -14.71 -10.55
CA LEU A 151 -13.42 -14.64 -10.17
C LEU A 151 -13.59 -15.49 -8.90
N LEU A 152 -14.23 -14.91 -7.87
CA LEU A 152 -14.23 -15.25 -6.44
C LEU A 152 -13.01 -14.68 -5.71
N ILE A 153 -13.12 -13.66 -4.85
CA ILE A 153 -14.14 -13.34 -3.82
C ILE A 153 -14.43 -11.85 -3.83
#